data_AF-A0A3B9B981-F1
#
_entry.id   AF-A0A3B9B981-F1
#
_cell.length_a   1.000
_cell.length_b   1.000
_cell.length_c   1.000
_cell.angle_alpha   90.00
_cell.angle_beta   90.00
_cell.angle_gamma   90.00
#
_symmetry.space_group_name_H-M   'P 1'
#
loop_
_entity.id
_entity.type
_entity.pdbx_description
1 polymer ?
#
loop_
_entity_poly.entity_id
_entity_poly.type
_entity_poly.pdbx_seq_one_letter_code
_entity_poly.pdbx_strand_id
1 'polypeptide(L)'
;MRIVHLLGLVLFCTIGNRSTLIAEANFPKKLDIEGLKMIRVNQGAFMMGAPDMPPKAEPFEGLRNVKMDKVFYLGEMEVSQAFWNRHMKLNPSRFQSPSLPVEGITWQEAMNFCQKLNLQKEKFKVPEGMVFRLPSEAEWEYAARAGSQTTFFFGENSNLLTQYAWISDNSEGSTKP
;
A
#
# COMPACT_ATOMS: atom_id res chain seq x y z
N MET A 1 -7.06 8.42 17.89
CA MET A 1 -6.44 7.08 17.86
C MET A 1 -6.41 6.64 16.39
N ARG A 2 -5.27 6.76 15.72
CA ARG A 2 -5.14 6.40 14.29
C ARG A 2 -5.19 4.87 14.20
N ILE A 3 -6.36 4.32 13.83
CA ILE A 3 -6.48 2.91 13.48
C ILE A 3 -5.65 2.72 12.21
N VAL A 4 -4.54 2.00 12.33
CA VAL A 4 -3.69 1.67 11.19
C VAL A 4 -4.39 0.52 10.45
N HIS A 5 -5.32 0.85 9.57
CA HIS A 5 -5.68 -0.10 8.51
C HIS A 5 -4.41 -0.33 7.70
N LEU A 6 -4.00 -1.60 7.58
CA LEU A 6 -2.75 -2.01 6.95
C LEU A 6 -2.91 -1.80 5.44
N LEU A 7 -2.75 -0.55 5.01
CA LEU A 7 -3.12 -0.02 3.70
C LEU A 7 -2.20 -0.43 2.56
N GLY A 8 -1.67 -1.66 2.63
CA GLY A 8 -0.85 -2.26 1.58
C GLY A 8 0.56 -2.57 2.08
N LEU A 9 1.06 -3.71 1.60
CA LEU A 9 2.46 -4.11 1.71
C LEU A 9 3.19 -3.59 0.46
N VAL A 10 4.41 -3.04 0.62
CA VAL A 10 5.26 -2.58 -0.49
C VAL A 10 6.50 -3.45 -0.64
N LEU A 11 6.89 -3.74 -1.88
CA LEU A 11 8.20 -4.31 -2.22
C LEU A 11 9.11 -3.25 -2.84
N PHE A 12 10.34 -3.06 -2.34
CA PHE A 12 11.26 -2.05 -2.85
C PHE A 12 12.68 -2.55 -3.09
N CYS A 13 13.31 -2.11 -4.19
CA CYS A 13 14.67 -2.49 -4.57
C CYS A 13 15.76 -1.69 -3.82
N THR A 14 16.50 -2.34 -2.91
CA THR A 14 17.71 -1.78 -2.28
C THR A 14 18.95 -2.13 -3.10
N ILE A 15 19.31 -1.31 -4.09
CA ILE A 15 20.55 -1.52 -4.85
C ILE A 15 21.72 -0.90 -4.10
N GLY A 16 22.59 -1.76 -3.58
CA GLY A 16 23.99 -1.41 -3.31
C GLY A 16 24.68 -1.12 -4.65
N ASN A 17 25.36 0.00 -4.70
CA ASN A 17 26.06 0.61 -5.83
C ASN A 17 26.63 -0.37 -6.88
N ARG A 18 25.86 -0.68 -7.94
CA ARG A 18 26.35 -1.03 -9.29
C ARG A 18 25.21 -1.06 -10.31
N SER A 19 25.36 -0.21 -11.33
CA SER A 19 24.74 -0.30 -12.67
C SER A 19 23.26 0.14 -12.78
N THR A 20 23.07 1.41 -13.10
CA THR A 20 21.82 2.12 -13.43
C THR A 20 21.11 1.67 -14.73
N LEU A 21 21.34 0.44 -15.23
CA LEU A 21 20.82 0.00 -16.54
C LEU A 21 20.33 -1.46 -16.55
N ILE A 22 19.81 -1.99 -15.44
CA ILE A 22 18.93 -3.17 -15.53
C ILE A 22 17.53 -2.66 -15.85
N ALA A 23 17.22 -2.67 -17.14
CA ALA A 23 16.02 -2.13 -17.75
C ALA A 23 14.72 -2.55 -17.02
N GLU A 24 13.75 -1.63 -17.00
CA GLU A 24 12.37 -1.84 -16.55
C GLU A 24 11.67 -3.07 -17.17
N ALA A 25 12.27 -3.65 -18.23
CA ALA A 25 11.84 -4.86 -18.91
C ALA A 25 11.80 -6.14 -18.04
N ASN A 26 12.51 -6.19 -16.90
CA ASN A 26 12.60 -7.39 -16.06
C ASN A 26 11.62 -7.44 -14.87
N PHE A 27 10.77 -6.44 -14.68
CA PHE A 27 9.79 -6.43 -13.58
C PHE A 27 8.39 -6.79 -14.08
N PRO A 28 7.80 -7.94 -13.72
CA PRO A 28 6.46 -8.32 -14.17
C PRO A 28 5.39 -7.32 -13.69
N LYS A 29 4.29 -7.14 -14.44
CA LYS A 29 3.23 -6.18 -14.06
C LYS A 29 2.53 -6.55 -12.74
N LYS A 30 2.43 -7.84 -12.43
CA LYS A 30 1.87 -8.37 -11.20
C LYS A 30 2.81 -9.42 -10.62
N LEU A 31 2.83 -9.53 -9.29
CA LEU A 31 3.40 -10.66 -8.57
C LEU A 31 2.29 -11.34 -7.76
N ASP A 32 2.39 -12.66 -7.62
CA ASP A 32 1.55 -13.45 -6.73
C ASP A 32 2.43 -14.02 -5.62
N ILE A 33 2.19 -13.57 -4.40
CA ILE A 33 2.89 -14.00 -3.20
C ILE A 33 1.92 -14.87 -2.40
N GLU A 34 1.78 -16.12 -2.84
CA GLU A 34 0.86 -17.11 -2.26
C GLU A 34 -0.59 -16.58 -2.10
N GLY A 35 -1.12 -15.90 -3.11
CA GLY A 35 -2.44 -15.28 -3.12
C GLY A 35 -2.46 -13.81 -2.72
N LEU A 36 -1.37 -13.25 -2.15
CA LEU A 36 -1.22 -11.80 -2.04
C LEU A 36 -0.76 -11.25 -3.40
N LYS A 37 -1.68 -10.58 -4.10
CA LYS A 37 -1.39 -9.96 -5.40
C LYS A 37 -0.74 -8.60 -5.19
N MET A 38 0.39 -8.39 -5.85
CA MET A 38 1.15 -7.14 -5.81
C MET A 38 1.18 -6.53 -7.22
N ILE A 39 0.88 -5.25 -7.33
CA ILE A 39 0.84 -4.51 -8.61
C ILE A 39 2.10 -3.67 -8.74
N ARG A 40 2.74 -3.74 -9.92
CA ARG A 40 3.90 -2.91 -10.25
C ARG A 40 3.48 -1.46 -10.39
N VAL A 41 4.09 -0.58 -9.60
CA VAL A 41 3.95 0.86 -9.70
C VAL A 41 5.20 1.42 -10.37
N ASN A 42 5.03 2.03 -11.55
CA ASN A 42 6.14 2.57 -12.32
C ASN A 42 6.66 3.88 -11.72
N GLN A 43 7.89 4.23 -12.10
CA GLN A 43 8.46 5.55 -11.83
C GLN A 43 7.57 6.66 -12.40
N GLY A 44 7.69 7.86 -11.85
CA GLY A 44 6.96 9.03 -12.31
C GLY A 44 7.08 10.19 -11.34
N ALA A 45 6.27 11.22 -11.56
CA ALA A 45 6.15 12.35 -10.65
C ALA A 45 4.68 12.73 -10.52
N PHE A 46 4.30 13.27 -9.36
CA PHE A 46 2.94 13.71 -9.10
C PHE A 46 2.93 14.87 -8.09
N MET A 47 1.82 15.60 -8.10
CA MET A 47 1.52 16.59 -7.08
C MET A 47 0.90 15.88 -5.87
N MET A 48 1.67 15.82 -4.78
CA MET A 48 1.24 15.25 -3.50
C MET A 48 0.61 16.33 -2.63
N GLY A 49 -0.43 15.97 -1.86
CA GLY A 49 -1.16 16.88 -0.97
C GLY A 49 -2.45 17.42 -1.58
N ALA A 50 -3.10 18.35 -0.87
CA ALA A 50 -4.35 18.96 -1.31
C ALA A 50 -4.16 20.46 -1.61
N PRO A 51 -4.91 21.03 -2.57
CA PRO A 51 -4.84 22.46 -2.90
C PRO A 51 -5.32 23.34 -1.74
N ASP A 52 -6.36 22.90 -1.01
CA ASP A 52 -6.98 23.65 0.07
C ASP A 52 -6.45 23.19 1.43
N MET A 53 -5.48 23.94 1.93
CA MET A 53 -4.86 23.69 3.23
C MET A 53 -5.70 24.37 4.33
N PRO A 54 -6.20 23.62 5.34
CA PRO A 54 -6.83 24.27 6.47
C PRO A 54 -5.81 25.17 7.20
N PRO A 55 -6.23 26.23 7.90
CA PRO A 55 -5.32 27.20 8.53
C PRO A 55 -4.28 26.62 9.51
N LYS A 56 -4.45 25.36 9.94
CA LYS A 56 -3.57 24.63 10.86
C LYS A 56 -2.72 23.56 10.17
N ALA A 57 -2.79 23.45 8.86
CA ALA A 57 -2.05 22.43 8.13
C ALA A 57 -0.56 22.79 8.10
N GLU A 58 0.28 21.79 8.34
CA GLU A 58 1.72 21.97 8.36
C GLU A 58 2.25 22.25 6.95
N PRO A 59 3.36 22.99 6.76
CA PRO A 59 3.87 23.35 5.43
C PRO A 59 4.10 22.16 4.48
N PHE A 60 4.36 20.97 5.02
CA PHE A 60 4.57 19.74 4.25
C PHE A 60 3.25 19.02 3.85
N GLU A 61 2.09 19.44 4.36
CA GLU A 61 0.78 18.89 3.97
C GLU A 61 0.24 19.54 2.68
N GLY A 62 0.88 20.62 2.22
CA GLY A 62 0.51 21.34 1.00
C GLY A 62 0.97 20.66 -0.29
N LEU A 63 0.48 21.18 -1.41
CA LEU A 63 0.85 20.71 -2.74
C LEU A 63 2.36 20.79 -2.97
N ARG A 64 2.97 19.64 -3.26
CA ARG A 64 4.38 19.54 -3.62
C ARG A 64 4.62 18.50 -4.70
N ASN A 65 5.54 18.78 -5.61
CA ASN A 65 5.94 17.81 -6.62
C ASN A 65 6.83 16.74 -5.98
N VAL A 66 6.43 15.48 -6.08
CA VAL A 66 7.19 14.34 -5.56
C VAL A 66 7.52 13.38 -6.69
N LYS A 67 8.76 12.91 -6.73
CA LYS A 67 9.26 11.98 -7.75
C LYS A 67 9.40 10.57 -7.18
N MET A 68 8.82 9.61 -7.89
CA MET A 68 9.05 8.18 -7.69
C MET A 68 10.24 7.75 -8.56
N ASP A 69 11.44 7.74 -7.98
CA ASP A 69 12.67 7.42 -8.69
C ASP A 69 12.88 5.91 -8.92
N LYS A 70 12.06 5.05 -8.30
CA LYS A 70 12.17 3.59 -8.46
C LYS A 70 10.82 2.95 -8.70
N VAL A 71 10.83 1.89 -9.50
CA VAL A 71 9.73 0.94 -9.56
C VAL A 71 9.60 0.25 -8.21
N PHE A 72 8.37 0.11 -7.73
CA PHE A 72 8.03 -0.67 -6.55
C PHE A 72 6.78 -1.50 -6.84
N TYR A 73 6.43 -2.42 -5.93
CA TYR A 73 5.13 -3.07 -5.97
C TYR A 73 4.33 -2.68 -4.73
N LEU A 74 3.03 -2.49 -4.90
CA LEU A 74 2.07 -2.29 -3.80
C LEU A 74 0.99 -3.37 -3.87
N GLY A 75 0.49 -3.83 -2.72
CA GLY A 75 -0.64 -4.76 -2.67
C GLY A 75 -1.83 -4.26 -3.50
N GLU A 76 -2.44 -5.15 -4.29
CA GLU A 76 -3.69 -4.85 -5.02
C GLU A 76 -4.86 -4.59 -4.04
N MET A 77 -4.80 -5.25 -2.89
CA MET A 77 -5.75 -5.15 -1.79
C MET A 77 -4.99 -5.02 -0.47
N GLU A 78 -5.70 -4.66 0.59
CA GLU A 78 -5.21 -4.76 1.96
C GLU A 78 -4.82 -6.21 2.31
N VAL A 79 -3.92 -6.37 3.27
CA VAL A 79 -3.49 -7.71 3.71
C VAL A 79 -4.67 -8.44 4.37
N SER A 80 -5.11 -9.55 3.76
CA SER A 80 -6.20 -10.34 4.32
C SER A 80 -5.79 -11.10 5.58
N GLN A 81 -6.77 -11.42 6.42
CA GLN A 81 -6.57 -12.24 7.61
C GLN A 81 -6.02 -13.63 7.26
N ALA A 82 -6.46 -14.24 6.15
CA ALA A 82 -5.91 -15.51 5.69
C ALA A 82 -4.42 -15.43 5.35
N PHE A 83 -3.96 -14.34 4.73
CA PHE A 83 -2.55 -14.15 4.44
C PHE A 83 -1.76 -13.86 5.73
N TRP A 84 -2.27 -12.98 6.59
CA TRP A 84 -1.67 -12.67 7.89
C TRP A 84 -1.46 -13.93 8.75
N ASN A 85 -2.49 -14.76 8.90
CA ASN A 85 -2.49 -15.95 9.77
C ASN A 85 -1.51 -17.03 9.33
N ARG A 86 -1.03 -17.01 8.08
CA ARG A 86 0.01 -17.94 7.61
C ARG A 86 1.40 -17.61 8.13
N HIS A 87 1.67 -16.33 8.41
CA HIS A 87 3.01 -15.88 8.81
C HIS A 87 3.06 -15.39 10.26
N MET A 88 1.92 -15.02 10.84
CA MET A 88 1.79 -14.47 12.18
C MET A 88 1.02 -15.43 13.10
N LYS A 89 1.39 -15.44 14.39
CA LYS A 89 0.81 -16.36 15.37
C LYS A 89 -0.56 -15.93 15.90
N LEU A 90 -0.83 -14.63 15.89
CA LEU A 90 -2.04 -14.03 16.48
C LEU A 90 -2.74 -13.16 15.44
N ASN A 91 -4.07 -13.23 15.42
CA ASN A 91 -4.93 -12.35 14.64
C ASN A 91 -5.73 -11.45 15.60
N PRO A 92 -5.37 -10.17 15.76
CA PRO A 92 -6.07 -9.28 16.68
C PRO A 92 -7.35 -8.66 16.09
N SER A 93 -7.73 -9.05 14.85
CA SER A 93 -8.91 -8.50 14.19
C SER A 93 -10.16 -8.67 15.06
N ARG A 94 -10.92 -7.60 15.24
CA ARG A 94 -12.27 -7.61 15.81
C ARG A 94 -13.26 -8.33 14.90
N PHE A 95 -13.22 -8.08 13.59
CA PHE A 95 -14.11 -8.76 12.64
C PHE A 95 -13.39 -9.96 12.04
N GLN A 96 -14.00 -11.14 12.05
CA GLN A 96 -13.30 -12.38 11.72
C GLN A 96 -13.83 -12.98 10.42
N SER A 97 -13.00 -12.99 9.39
CA SER A 97 -13.21 -13.79 8.18
C SER A 97 -11.91 -13.85 7.37
N PRO A 98 -11.58 -14.99 6.73
CA PRO A 98 -10.35 -15.16 5.96
C PRO A 98 -10.14 -14.11 4.86
N SER A 99 -11.21 -13.60 4.25
CA SER A 99 -11.16 -12.63 3.16
C SER A 99 -11.14 -11.18 3.62
N LEU A 100 -11.41 -10.91 4.90
CA LEU A 100 -11.38 -9.55 5.43
C LEU A 100 -9.94 -9.07 5.61
N PRO A 101 -9.70 -7.76 5.55
CA PRO A 101 -8.42 -7.20 5.94
C PRO A 101 -8.12 -7.50 7.40
N VAL A 102 -6.83 -7.68 7.71
CA VAL A 102 -6.37 -7.71 9.11
C VAL A 102 -6.45 -6.31 9.70
N GLU A 103 -7.05 -6.20 10.88
CA GLU A 103 -7.12 -4.95 11.64
C GLU A 103 -6.82 -5.18 13.13
N GLY A 104 -6.84 -4.10 13.91
CA GLY A 104 -6.49 -4.17 15.33
C GLY A 104 -4.99 -4.38 15.61
N ILE A 105 -4.13 -4.21 14.60
CA ILE A 105 -2.68 -4.33 14.75
C ILE A 105 -2.01 -2.97 14.99
N THR A 106 -0.85 -3.02 15.64
CA THR A 106 0.05 -1.88 15.80
C THR A 106 0.97 -1.72 14.58
N TRP A 107 1.52 -0.52 14.41
CA TRP A 107 2.54 -0.25 13.39
C TRP A 107 3.76 -1.17 13.53
N GLN A 108 4.17 -1.45 14.77
CA GLN A 108 5.31 -2.35 15.04
C GLN A 108 5.01 -3.79 14.60
N GLU A 109 3.78 -4.28 14.81
CA GLU A 109 3.37 -5.60 14.33
C GLU A 109 3.34 -5.67 12.80
N ALA A 110 2.88 -4.61 12.13
CA ALA A 110 2.93 -4.52 10.67
C ALA A 110 4.37 -4.56 10.14
N MET A 111 5.31 -3.87 10.82
CA MET A 111 6.74 -3.92 10.49
C MET A 111 7.34 -5.31 10.73
N ASN A 112 6.99 -5.95 11.85
CA ASN A 112 7.43 -7.31 12.16
C ASN A 112 6.91 -8.32 11.12
N PHE A 113 5.68 -8.13 10.62
CA PHE A 113 5.12 -8.93 9.54
C PHE A 113 5.94 -8.78 8.24
N CYS A 114 6.28 -7.56 7.84
CA CYS A 114 7.15 -7.31 6.70
C CYS A 114 8.51 -8.01 6.86
N GLN A 115 9.13 -7.92 8.04
CA GLN A 115 10.38 -8.61 8.35
C GLN A 115 10.23 -10.14 8.24
N LYS A 116 9.12 -10.70 8.73
CA LYS A 116 8.84 -12.13 8.64
C LYS A 116 8.77 -12.62 7.19
N LEU A 117 8.13 -11.86 6.31
CA LEU A 117 8.09 -12.14 4.88
C LEU A 117 9.48 -12.04 4.24
N ASN A 118 10.28 -11.04 4.63
CA ASN A 118 11.66 -10.89 4.13
C ASN A 118 12.56 -12.08 4.51
N LEU A 119 12.39 -12.67 5.70
CA LEU A 119 13.13 -13.87 6.11
C LEU A 119 12.76 -15.10 5.27
N GLN A 120 11.63 -15.08 4.59
CA GLN A 120 11.12 -16.17 3.76
C GLN A 120 11.11 -15.81 2.28
N LYS A 121 11.74 -14.68 1.89
CA LYS A 121 11.61 -14.10 0.55
C LYS A 121 12.07 -15.02 -0.57
N GLU A 122 12.99 -15.94 -0.30
CA GLU A 122 13.48 -16.93 -1.28
C GLU A 122 12.38 -17.90 -1.73
N LYS A 123 11.34 -18.11 -0.91
CA LYS A 123 10.15 -18.89 -1.29
C LYS A 123 9.28 -18.14 -2.29
N PHE A 124 9.37 -16.83 -2.28
CA PHE A 124 8.56 -15.96 -3.13
C PHE A 124 9.38 -15.62 -4.37
N LYS A 125 8.77 -15.66 -5.55
CA LYS A 125 9.43 -15.26 -6.81
C LYS A 125 9.52 -13.74 -6.92
N VAL A 126 10.07 -13.10 -5.89
CA VAL A 126 10.25 -11.66 -5.77
C VAL A 126 11.51 -11.26 -6.55
N PRO A 127 11.46 -10.19 -7.36
CA PRO A 127 12.64 -9.70 -8.08
C PRO A 127 13.82 -9.39 -7.16
N GLU A 128 15.03 -9.60 -7.67
CA GLU A 128 16.25 -9.38 -6.90
C GLU A 128 16.35 -7.93 -6.37
N GLY A 129 16.90 -7.80 -5.17
CA GLY A 129 17.02 -6.52 -4.48
C GLY A 129 15.73 -6.03 -3.83
N MET A 130 14.57 -6.64 -4.09
CA MET A 130 13.31 -6.22 -3.48
C MET A 130 13.09 -6.75 -2.06
N VAL A 131 12.52 -5.91 -1.18
CA VAL A 131 12.18 -6.25 0.21
C VAL A 131 10.78 -5.77 0.57
N PHE A 132 10.06 -6.54 1.39
CA PHE A 132 8.76 -6.19 1.93
C PHE A 132 8.90 -5.12 3.01
N ARG A 133 8.06 -4.09 2.97
CA ARG A 133 7.95 -3.01 3.95
C ARG A 133 6.59 -2.33 3.84
N LEU A 134 6.31 -1.41 4.76
CA LEU A 134 5.18 -0.50 4.59
C LEU A 134 5.47 0.54 3.47
N PRO A 135 4.44 1.00 2.73
CA PRO A 135 4.59 2.14 1.85
C PRO A 135 5.02 3.38 2.65
N SER A 136 5.82 4.25 2.03
CA SER A 136 5.87 5.63 2.49
C SER A 136 4.56 6.33 2.13
N GLU A 137 4.27 7.44 2.81
CA GLU A 137 3.09 8.25 2.52
C GLU A 137 3.03 8.67 1.03
N ALA A 138 4.18 9.06 0.47
CA ALA A 138 4.27 9.47 -0.92
C ALA A 138 3.99 8.33 -1.91
N GLU A 139 4.49 7.12 -1.64
CA GLU A 139 4.21 5.95 -2.47
C GLU A 139 2.75 5.54 -2.40
N TRP A 140 2.16 5.60 -1.21
CA TRP A 140 0.76 5.31 -1.00
C TRP A 140 -0.12 6.30 -1.77
N GLU A 141 0.13 7.60 -1.64
CA GLU A 141 -0.68 8.62 -2.33
C GLU A 141 -0.47 8.58 -3.85
N TYR A 142 0.76 8.35 -4.32
CA TYR A 142 1.04 8.19 -5.74
C TYR A 142 0.24 7.03 -6.36
N ALA A 143 0.23 5.88 -5.68
CA ALA A 143 -0.54 4.73 -6.11
C ALA A 143 -2.06 4.96 -6.01
N ALA A 144 -2.53 5.55 -4.90
CA ALA A 144 -3.94 5.83 -4.66
C ALA A 144 -4.52 6.81 -5.69
N ARG A 145 -3.74 7.80 -6.13
CA ARG A 145 -4.15 8.74 -7.18
C ARG A 145 -4.25 8.09 -8.55
N ALA A 146 -3.42 7.10 -8.85
CA ALA A 146 -3.37 6.43 -10.16
C ALA A 146 -3.27 7.40 -11.35
N GLY A 147 -2.56 8.53 -11.16
CA GLY A 147 -2.42 9.61 -12.15
C GLY A 147 -3.52 10.69 -12.10
N SER A 148 -4.56 10.52 -11.29
CA SER A 148 -5.59 11.53 -11.06
C SER A 148 -5.06 12.73 -10.26
N GLN A 149 -5.55 13.91 -10.62
CA GLN A 149 -5.32 15.18 -9.91
C GLN A 149 -6.55 15.63 -9.11
N THR A 150 -7.65 14.87 -9.17
CA THR A 150 -8.89 15.20 -8.47
C THR A 150 -8.86 14.78 -7.01
N THR A 151 -9.87 15.18 -6.24
CA THR A 151 -10.01 14.80 -4.82
C THR A 151 -10.02 13.29 -4.61
N PHE A 152 -10.72 12.54 -5.47
CA PHE A 152 -10.74 11.07 -5.46
C PHE A 152 -10.11 10.52 -6.74
N PHE A 153 -9.66 9.27 -6.72
CA PHE A 153 -9.11 8.63 -7.92
C PHE A 153 -10.15 8.50 -9.05
N PHE A 154 -11.44 8.47 -8.70
CA PHE A 154 -12.58 8.37 -9.64
C PHE A 154 -13.19 9.73 -10.02
N GLY A 155 -12.58 10.85 -9.66
CA GLY A 155 -13.05 12.20 -9.97
C GLY A 155 -13.37 13.05 -8.74
N GLU A 156 -14.21 14.08 -8.92
CA GLU A 156 -14.58 15.04 -7.85
C GLU A 156 -15.94 14.73 -7.19
N ASN A 157 -16.74 13.84 -7.77
CA ASN A 157 -18.10 13.61 -7.32
C ASN A 157 -18.13 12.69 -6.08
N SER A 158 -18.22 13.30 -4.90
CA SER A 158 -18.31 12.59 -3.62
C SER A 158 -19.52 11.66 -3.50
N ASN A 159 -20.58 11.87 -4.28
CA ASN A 159 -21.75 10.98 -4.26
C ASN A 159 -21.44 9.57 -4.80
N LEU A 160 -20.29 9.39 -5.47
CA LEU A 160 -19.82 8.09 -5.94
C LEU A 160 -19.01 7.33 -4.87
N LEU A 161 -18.73 7.92 -3.70
CA LEU A 161 -17.90 7.30 -2.65
C LEU A 161 -18.38 5.88 -2.29
N THR A 162 -19.69 5.69 -2.14
CA THR A 162 -20.27 4.40 -1.75
C THR A 162 -20.15 3.32 -2.85
N GLN A 163 -19.77 3.68 -4.08
CA GLN A 163 -19.49 2.74 -5.17
C GLN A 163 -18.05 2.23 -5.15
N TYR A 164 -17.13 3.00 -4.54
CA TYR A 164 -15.68 2.73 -4.60
C TYR A 164 -15.05 2.48 -3.23
N ALA A 165 -15.76 2.75 -2.13
CA ALA A 165 -15.25 2.61 -0.78
C ALA A 165 -16.33 2.10 0.19
N TRP A 166 -15.87 1.39 1.21
CA TRP A 166 -16.64 1.05 2.40
C TRP A 166 -16.41 2.13 3.46
N ILE A 167 -17.39 3.02 3.61
CA ILE A 167 -17.39 4.14 4.54
C ILE A 167 -18.43 3.92 5.65
N SER A 168 -18.49 4.83 6.63
CA SER A 168 -19.45 4.72 7.73
C SER A 168 -20.90 4.51 7.23
N ASP A 169 -21.25 5.12 6.09
CA ASP A 169 -22.61 5.12 5.55
C ASP A 169 -23.03 3.77 4.93
N ASN A 170 -22.10 2.96 4.39
CA ASN A 170 -22.40 1.71 3.69
C ASN A 170 -21.67 0.46 4.24
N SER A 171 -20.81 0.61 5.25
CA SER A 171 -20.05 -0.50 5.84
C SER A 171 -20.83 -1.35 6.85
N GLU A 172 -22.00 -0.87 7.30
CA GLU A 172 -22.78 -1.49 8.39
C GLU A 172 -21.96 -1.67 9.68
N GLY A 173 -20.98 -0.79 9.91
CA GLY A 173 -20.12 -0.83 11.09
C GLY A 173 -19.13 -1.99 11.13
N SER A 174 -18.80 -2.62 9.99
CA SER A 174 -17.81 -3.70 9.90
C SER A 174 -16.84 -3.52 8.73
N THR A 175 -15.65 -4.13 8.83
CA THR A 175 -14.73 -4.25 7.70
C THR A 175 -15.33 -5.14 6.62
N LYS A 176 -14.99 -4.88 5.37
CA LYS A 176 -15.52 -5.60 4.21
C LYS A 176 -14.40 -6.25 3.38
N PRO A 177 -14.71 -7.28 2.58
CA PRO A 177 -13.73 -7.95 1.71
C PRO A 177 -13.22 -7.07 0.58
#